data_AF-X1QVU2-F1
#
_entry.id   AF-X1QVU2-F1
#
_cell.length_a   1.000
_cell.length_b   1.000
_cell.length_c   1.000
_cell.angle_alpha   90.00
_cell.angle_beta   90.00
_cell.angle_gamma   90.00
#
_symmetry.space_group_name_H-M   'P 1'
#
loop_
_entity.id
_entity.type
_entity.pdbx_description
1 polymer ?
#
loop_
_entity_poly.entity_id
_entity_poly.type
_entity_poly.pdbx_seq_one_letter_code
_entity_poly.pdbx_strand_id
1 'polypeptide(L)'
;MIGFKGKINEIMALNCLCVSPDENDPLEILREQLDQVLPEAKVIMNTTIANARERQRHMIEGYFAVITIFVIIVIVIWIGVLAMMNARERQQEIGILRAIGHSGRKIAGLFIGKALIIGIVSAVLGYVIGTILALKFGSGIFKITAGSIKPIYSILIWSIIAAPVFSAFAAFLPTLVAILKDPAVTLRKE
;
A
#
# COMPACT_ATOMS: atom_id res chain seq x y z
N MET A 1 37.86 -6.73 -14.36
CA MET A 1 37.38 -6.89 -15.75
C MET A 1 38.32 -7.84 -16.47
N ILE A 2 37.91 -9.09 -16.66
CA ILE A 2 38.71 -10.09 -17.38
C ILE A 2 37.96 -10.36 -18.69
N GLY A 3 38.59 -9.97 -19.81
CA GLY A 3 37.95 -9.84 -21.12
C GLY A 3 38.12 -11.06 -22.00
N PHE A 4 37.35 -12.12 -21.76
CA PHE A 4 37.17 -13.20 -22.74
C PHE A 4 35.82 -13.05 -23.44
N LYS A 5 35.83 -12.89 -24.77
CA LYS A 5 34.64 -12.76 -25.61
C LYS A 5 33.98 -14.13 -25.78
N GLY A 6 32.71 -14.26 -25.40
CA GLY A 6 31.86 -15.40 -25.75
C GLY A 6 31.67 -16.48 -24.69
N LYS A 7 32.22 -16.33 -23.48
CA LYS A 7 31.91 -17.17 -22.31
C LYS A 7 31.28 -16.34 -21.18
N ILE A 8 30.50 -16.99 -20.32
CA ILE A 8 30.00 -16.39 -19.07
C ILE A 8 31.19 -16.30 -18.11
N ASN A 9 31.76 -15.10 -17.96
CA ASN A 9 32.96 -14.89 -17.16
C ASN A 9 32.66 -14.55 -15.68
N GLU A 10 31.41 -14.19 -15.36
CA GLU A 10 31.01 -13.72 -14.03
C GLU A 10 29.54 -14.05 -13.75
N ILE A 11 29.27 -14.69 -12.61
CA ILE A 11 27.92 -14.97 -12.11
C ILE A 11 27.76 -14.18 -10.81
N MET A 12 26.92 -13.14 -10.85
CA MET A 12 26.65 -12.26 -9.70
C MET A 12 25.46 -12.81 -8.90
N ALA A 13 25.73 -13.46 -7.78
CA ALA A 13 24.71 -13.88 -6.83
C ALA A 13 24.45 -12.76 -5.79
N LEU A 14 23.21 -12.26 -5.71
CA LEU A 14 22.81 -11.21 -4.76
C LEU A 14 22.45 -11.75 -3.36
N ASN A 15 22.00 -13.00 -3.29
CA ASN A 15 21.71 -13.70 -2.04
C ASN A 15 21.83 -15.20 -2.30
N CYS A 16 22.53 -15.90 -1.42
CA CYS A 16 22.44 -17.35 -1.34
C CYS A 16 21.70 -17.64 -0.03
N LEU A 17 20.52 -18.26 -0.10
CA LEU A 17 19.84 -18.80 1.08
C LEU A 17 20.61 -20.06 1.52
N CYS A 18 21.82 -19.86 2.03
CA CYS A 18 22.60 -20.91 2.67
C CYS A 18 22.10 -21.02 4.10
N VAL A 19 20.93 -21.61 4.28
CA VAL A 19 20.54 -22.16 5.57
C VAL A 19 21.32 -23.46 5.72
N SER A 20 22.46 -23.40 6.39
CA SER A 20 23.08 -24.58 6.98
C SER A 20 23.34 -24.33 8.45
N PRO A 21 23.11 -25.33 9.33
CA PRO A 21 22.93 -25.11 10.76
C PRO A 21 24.23 -25.01 11.56
N ASP A 22 25.39 -25.18 10.92
CA ASP A 22 26.66 -25.35 11.61
C ASP A 22 27.74 -24.38 11.14
N GLU A 23 28.54 -23.98 12.13
CA GLU A 23 29.56 -22.94 12.23
C GLU A 23 30.77 -23.10 11.27
N ASN A 24 30.54 -23.36 9.97
CA ASN A 24 31.58 -23.38 8.95
C ASN A 24 31.15 -22.66 7.66
N ASP A 25 32.08 -21.89 7.10
CA ASP A 25 31.87 -20.89 6.05
C ASP A 25 31.28 -21.51 4.76
N PRO A 26 30.02 -21.20 4.35
CA PRO A 26 29.30 -21.85 3.24
C PRO A 26 29.95 -21.70 1.85
N LEU A 27 31.00 -20.88 1.76
CA LEU A 27 31.72 -20.52 0.54
C LEU A 27 32.70 -21.61 0.06
N GLU A 28 33.11 -22.51 0.93
CA GLU A 28 34.08 -23.56 0.59
C GLU A 28 33.40 -24.71 -0.17
N ILE A 29 32.23 -25.15 0.30
CA ILE A 29 31.40 -26.19 -0.30
C ILE A 29 30.91 -25.79 -1.71
N LEU A 30 30.57 -24.50 -1.90
CA LEU A 30 30.11 -24.01 -3.19
C LEU A 30 31.24 -23.96 -4.24
N ARG A 31 32.49 -23.71 -3.81
CA ARG A 31 33.65 -23.71 -4.72
C ARG A 31 33.98 -25.10 -5.22
N GLU A 32 33.87 -26.12 -4.37
CA GLU A 32 34.17 -27.50 -4.72
C GLU A 32 33.22 -28.05 -5.80
N GLN A 33 31.94 -27.67 -5.76
CA GLN A 33 30.95 -28.09 -6.76
C GLN A 33 30.98 -27.28 -8.07
N LEU A 34 31.43 -26.03 -8.04
CA LEU A 34 31.49 -25.17 -9.23
C LEU A 34 32.79 -25.35 -10.04
N ASP A 35 33.87 -25.84 -9.43
CA ASP A 35 35.14 -26.12 -10.12
C ASP A 35 35.02 -27.26 -11.14
N GLN A 36 34.08 -28.20 -10.94
CA GLN A 36 33.81 -29.30 -11.88
C GLN A 36 33.09 -28.87 -13.16
N VAL A 37 32.42 -27.72 -13.18
CA VAL A 37 31.54 -27.32 -14.30
C VAL A 37 32.02 -26.05 -15.01
N LEU A 38 32.68 -25.11 -14.32
CA LEU A 38 33.27 -23.91 -14.94
C LEU A 38 34.61 -23.50 -14.28
N PRO A 39 35.76 -24.02 -14.76
CA PRO A 39 37.08 -23.74 -14.17
C PRO A 39 37.60 -22.30 -14.33
N GLU A 40 36.88 -21.43 -15.07
CA GLU A 40 37.27 -20.03 -15.32
C GLU A 40 36.35 -19.00 -14.61
N ALA A 41 35.30 -19.43 -13.90
CA ALA A 41 34.31 -18.54 -13.33
C ALA A 41 34.58 -18.23 -11.85
N LYS A 42 35.06 -17.01 -11.57
CA LYS A 42 35.28 -16.53 -10.20
C LYS A 42 33.99 -15.97 -9.62
N VAL A 43 33.37 -16.70 -8.68
CA VAL A 43 32.18 -16.22 -7.94
C VAL A 43 32.62 -15.19 -6.90
N ILE A 44 32.20 -13.93 -7.08
CA ILE A 44 32.45 -12.83 -6.14
C ILE A 44 31.14 -12.56 -5.39
N MET A 45 31.07 -12.94 -4.10
CA MET A 45 29.97 -12.53 -3.23
C MET A 45 30.23 -11.10 -2.74
N ASN A 46 29.37 -10.16 -3.15
CA ASN A 46 29.48 -8.77 -2.68
C ASN A 46 28.66 -8.58 -1.39
N THR A 47 29.15 -9.17 -0.30
CA THR A 47 28.51 -9.19 1.04
C THR A 47 28.28 -7.80 1.63
N THR A 48 29.01 -6.78 1.18
CA THR A 48 28.84 -5.38 1.61
C THR A 48 27.50 -4.78 1.18
N ILE A 49 27.00 -5.12 -0.01
CA ILE A 49 25.72 -4.61 -0.52
C ILE A 49 24.54 -5.35 0.16
N ALA A 50 24.70 -6.65 0.45
CA ALA A 50 23.71 -7.46 1.16
C ALA A 50 23.58 -7.02 2.63
N ASN A 51 24.69 -6.92 3.37
CA ASN A 51 24.70 -6.51 4.77
C ASN A 51 24.27 -5.04 4.95
N ALA A 52 24.60 -4.15 4.01
CA ALA A 52 24.11 -2.77 4.03
C ALA A 52 22.60 -2.69 3.81
N ARG A 53 22.02 -3.55 2.96
CA ARG A 53 20.56 -3.63 2.74
C ARG A 53 19.83 -4.15 3.97
N GLU A 54 20.35 -5.17 4.65
CA GLU A 54 19.73 -5.71 5.87
C GLU A 54 19.77 -4.71 7.03
N ARG A 55 20.93 -4.07 7.28
CA ARG A 55 21.03 -3.03 8.33
C ARG A 55 20.14 -1.82 8.03
N GLN A 56 20.06 -1.40 6.77
CA GLN A 56 19.11 -0.35 6.38
C GLN A 56 17.66 -0.80 6.58
N ARG A 57 17.30 -2.03 6.21
CA ARG A 57 15.94 -2.56 6.40
C ARG A 57 15.54 -2.59 7.87
N HIS A 58 16.38 -3.11 8.76
CA HIS A 58 16.03 -3.21 10.18
C HIS A 58 15.87 -1.85 10.86
N MET A 59 16.72 -0.86 10.55
CA MET A 59 16.55 0.49 11.11
C MET A 59 15.29 1.17 10.55
N ILE A 60 15.06 1.06 9.24
CA ILE A 60 13.88 1.64 8.57
C ILE A 60 12.61 0.98 9.10
N GLU A 61 12.53 -0.34 9.18
CA GLU A 61 11.34 -1.07 9.64
C GLU A 61 10.93 -0.65 11.06
N GLY A 62 11.87 -0.45 11.98
CA GLY A 62 11.58 0.03 13.33
C GLY A 62 10.98 1.44 13.35
N TYR A 63 11.61 2.41 12.66
CA TYR A 63 11.11 3.78 12.61
C TYR A 63 9.76 3.89 11.88
N PHE A 64 9.62 3.19 10.75
CA PHE A 64 8.39 3.19 9.97
C PHE A 64 7.25 2.50 10.74
N ALA A 65 7.50 1.42 11.48
CA ALA A 65 6.46 0.77 12.29
C ALA A 65 5.85 1.74 13.32
N VAL A 66 6.69 2.51 14.02
CA VAL A 66 6.23 3.52 14.99
C VAL A 66 5.47 4.65 14.30
N ILE A 67 6.02 5.20 13.21
CA ILE A 67 5.34 6.30 12.48
C ILE A 67 3.99 5.83 11.93
N THR A 68 3.93 4.63 11.34
CA THR A 68 2.71 4.07 10.77
C THR A 68 1.62 3.92 11.81
N ILE A 69 1.92 3.48 13.04
CA ILE A 69 0.89 3.35 14.08
C ILE A 69 0.34 4.71 14.50
N PHE A 70 1.20 5.73 14.66
CA PHE A 70 0.74 7.10 14.95
C PHE A 70 -0.14 7.66 13.84
N VAL A 71 0.27 7.49 12.58
CA VAL A 71 -0.50 7.94 11.41
C VAL A 71 -1.87 7.26 11.37
N ILE A 72 -1.95 5.95 11.61
CA ILE A 72 -3.21 5.21 11.66
C ILE A 72 -4.13 5.78 12.75
N ILE A 73 -3.61 6.00 13.96
CA ILE A 73 -4.39 6.56 15.07
C ILE A 73 -4.98 7.92 14.70
N VAL A 74 -4.16 8.82 14.14
CA VAL A 74 -4.61 10.15 13.72
C VAL A 74 -5.70 10.05 12.65
N ILE A 75 -5.50 9.19 11.64
CA ILE A 75 -6.48 8.98 10.56
C ILE A 75 -7.81 8.44 11.12
N VAL A 76 -7.78 7.47 12.04
CA VAL A 76 -8.98 6.91 12.65
C VAL A 76 -9.76 7.96 13.42
N ILE A 77 -9.08 8.78 14.23
CA ILE A 77 -9.71 9.88 14.98
C ILE A 77 -10.32 10.89 14.01
N TRP A 78 -9.56 11.28 12.98
CA TRP A 78 -10.01 12.25 11.99
C TRP A 78 -11.25 11.78 11.22
N ILE A 79 -11.25 10.52 10.77
CA ILE A 79 -12.41 9.89 10.12
C ILE A 79 -13.60 9.85 11.07
N GLY A 80 -13.38 9.54 12.35
CA GLY A 80 -14.43 9.52 13.37
C GLY A 80 -15.10 10.89 13.55
N VAL A 81 -14.30 11.96 13.67
CA VAL A 81 -14.80 13.35 13.77
C VAL A 81 -15.58 13.74 12.53
N LEU A 82 -15.03 13.48 11.34
CA LEU A 82 -15.71 13.74 10.08
C LEU A 82 -17.02 12.96 9.99
N ALA A 83 -17.05 11.69 10.37
CA ALA A 83 -18.25 10.87 10.34
C ALA A 83 -19.36 11.44 11.24
N MET A 84 -19.00 11.92 12.44
CA MET A 84 -19.96 12.55 13.35
C MET A 84 -20.54 13.85 12.78
N MET A 85 -19.70 14.72 12.22
CA MET A 85 -20.15 15.96 11.58
C MET A 85 -21.08 15.67 10.40
N ASN A 86 -20.64 14.80 9.49
CA ASN A 86 -21.40 14.44 8.29
C ASN A 86 -22.70 13.70 8.62
N ALA A 87 -22.78 12.95 9.74
CA ALA A 87 -23.99 12.22 10.10
C ALA A 87 -25.19 13.14 10.34
N ARG A 88 -24.98 14.34 10.90
CA ARG A 88 -26.07 15.31 11.16
C ARG A 88 -26.57 15.93 9.86
N GLU A 89 -25.66 16.46 9.04
CA GLU A 89 -25.99 17.07 7.74
C GLU A 89 -26.72 16.07 6.84
N ARG A 90 -26.21 14.84 6.80
CA ARG A 90 -26.78 13.77 5.98
C ARG A 90 -28.18 13.34 6.41
N GLN A 91 -28.50 13.40 7.71
CA GLN A 91 -29.86 13.12 8.17
C GLN A 91 -30.85 14.19 7.70
N GLN A 92 -30.44 15.47 7.70
CA GLN A 92 -31.27 16.56 7.18
C GLN A 92 -31.51 16.40 5.68
N GLU A 93 -30.48 16.12 4.88
CA GLU A 93 -30.61 15.86 3.44
C GLU A 93 -31.60 14.71 3.14
N ILE A 94 -31.49 13.60 3.86
CA ILE A 94 -32.38 12.43 3.69
C ILE A 94 -33.82 12.76 4.11
N GLY A 95 -33.99 13.55 5.16
CA GLY A 95 -35.30 14.03 5.63
C GLY A 95 -36.01 14.88 4.57
N ILE A 96 -35.29 15.81 3.94
CA ILE A 96 -35.81 16.65 2.85
C ILE A 96 -36.19 15.79 1.64
N LEU A 97 -35.32 14.86 1.21
CA LEU A 97 -35.61 13.96 0.09
C LEU A 97 -36.84 13.07 0.35
N ARG A 98 -37.04 12.60 1.59
CA ARG A 98 -38.23 11.86 1.99
C ARG A 98 -39.50 12.72 2.00
N ALA A 99 -39.41 13.98 2.45
CA ALA A 99 -40.55 14.89 2.44
C ALA A 99 -41.05 15.19 1.01
N ILE A 100 -40.14 15.20 0.02
CA ILE A 100 -40.47 15.33 -1.41
C ILE A 100 -41.05 14.01 -1.99
N GLY A 101 -41.02 12.90 -1.24
CA GLY A 101 -41.60 11.62 -1.63
C GLY A 101 -40.64 10.62 -2.27
N HIS A 102 -39.31 10.82 -2.16
CA HIS A 102 -38.36 9.82 -2.65
C HIS A 102 -38.39 8.54 -1.80
N SER A 103 -38.38 7.38 -2.46
CA SER A 103 -38.27 6.09 -1.78
C SER A 103 -36.87 5.88 -1.20
N GLY A 104 -36.79 5.21 -0.05
CA GLY A 104 -35.52 4.93 0.63
C GLY A 104 -34.50 4.20 -0.25
N ARG A 105 -34.95 3.35 -1.18
CA ARG A 105 -34.10 2.68 -2.18
C ARG A 105 -33.42 3.66 -3.13
N LYS A 106 -34.14 4.68 -3.63
CA LYS A 106 -33.55 5.70 -4.51
C LYS A 106 -32.52 6.55 -3.78
N ILE A 107 -32.81 6.90 -2.52
CA ILE A 107 -31.89 7.63 -1.65
C ILE A 107 -30.63 6.80 -1.39
N ALA A 108 -30.77 5.51 -1.05
CA ALA A 108 -29.63 4.63 -0.83
C ALA A 108 -28.74 4.53 -2.09
N GLY A 109 -29.34 4.34 -3.27
CA GLY A 109 -28.61 4.30 -4.54
C GLY A 109 -27.83 5.59 -4.83
N LEU A 110 -28.44 6.76 -4.59
CA LEU A 110 -27.78 8.05 -4.78
C LEU A 110 -26.51 8.18 -3.92
N PHE A 111 -26.62 7.85 -2.64
CA PHE A 111 -25.49 7.98 -1.73
C PHE A 111 -24.40 6.93 -1.93
N ILE A 112 -24.76 5.69 -2.28
CA ILE A 112 -23.77 4.67 -2.67
C ILE A 112 -23.05 5.11 -3.95
N GLY A 113 -23.78 5.67 -4.93
CA GLY A 113 -23.18 6.24 -6.14
C GLY A 113 -22.20 7.38 -5.83
N LYS A 114 -22.58 8.31 -4.93
CA LYS A 114 -21.68 9.36 -4.43
C LYS A 114 -20.41 8.78 -3.80
N ALA A 115 -20.54 7.74 -2.97
CA ALA A 115 -19.40 7.08 -2.33
C ALA A 115 -18.47 6.40 -3.36
N LEU A 116 -19.03 5.74 -4.38
CA LEU A 116 -18.24 5.12 -5.45
C LEU A 116 -17.40 6.15 -6.21
N ILE A 117 -17.99 7.29 -6.59
CA ILE A 117 -17.27 8.35 -7.31
C ILE A 117 -16.12 8.89 -6.45
N ILE A 118 -16.38 9.17 -5.17
CA ILE A 118 -15.36 9.64 -4.22
C ILE A 118 -14.23 8.59 -4.09
N GLY A 119 -14.57 7.30 -4.02
CA GLY A 119 -13.60 6.21 -3.95
C GLY A 119 -12.73 6.09 -5.21
N ILE A 120 -13.28 6.32 -6.41
CA ILE A 120 -12.50 6.27 -7.65
C ILE A 120 -11.53 7.45 -7.69
N VAL A 121 -12.02 8.65 -7.37
CA VAL A 121 -11.19 9.86 -7.36
C VAL A 121 -10.06 9.74 -6.34
N SER A 122 -10.35 9.23 -5.14
CA SER A 122 -9.32 9.03 -4.11
C SER A 122 -8.30 7.96 -4.50
N ALA A 123 -8.70 6.88 -5.17
CA ALA A 123 -7.77 5.87 -5.68
C ALA A 123 -6.77 6.45 -6.68
N VAL A 124 -7.26 7.22 -7.65
CA VAL A 124 -6.43 7.84 -8.69
C VAL A 124 -5.48 8.85 -8.06
N LEU A 125 -6.00 9.75 -7.22
CA LEU A 125 -5.18 10.77 -6.57
C LEU A 125 -4.14 10.14 -5.64
N GLY A 126 -4.53 9.16 -4.84
CA GLY A 126 -3.64 8.45 -3.92
C GLY A 126 -2.51 7.74 -4.66
N TYR A 127 -2.81 7.05 -5.76
CA TYR A 127 -1.80 6.40 -6.59
C TYR A 127 -0.83 7.41 -7.22
N VAL A 128 -1.35 8.48 -7.82
CA VAL A 128 -0.52 9.49 -8.49
C VAL A 128 0.41 10.19 -7.49
N ILE A 129 -0.16 10.68 -6.39
CA ILE A 129 0.61 11.38 -5.36
C ILE A 129 1.63 10.44 -4.72
N GLY A 130 1.23 9.21 -4.37
CA GLY A 130 2.11 8.19 -3.80
C GLY A 130 3.27 7.83 -4.72
N THR A 131 2.99 7.67 -6.02
CA THR A 131 4.02 7.38 -7.04
C THR A 131 5.00 8.55 -7.19
N ILE A 132 4.51 9.79 -7.26
CA ILE A 132 5.36 10.98 -7.35
C ILE A 132 6.27 11.10 -6.11
N LEU A 133 5.71 10.91 -4.91
CA LEU A 133 6.50 10.92 -3.68
C LEU A 133 7.54 9.82 -3.66
N ALA A 134 7.17 8.60 -4.06
CA ALA A 134 8.09 7.47 -4.12
C ALA A 134 9.25 7.71 -5.09
N LEU A 135 8.99 8.29 -6.27
CA LEU A 135 10.03 8.60 -7.25
C LEU A 135 10.93 9.76 -6.79
N LYS A 136 10.36 10.80 -6.17
CA LYS A 136 11.10 12.00 -5.76
C LYS A 136 11.93 11.79 -4.49
N PHE A 137 11.37 11.12 -3.49
CA PHE A 137 12.03 10.92 -2.18
C PHE A 137 12.68 9.54 -2.04
N GLY A 138 12.24 8.54 -2.82
CA GLY A 138 12.76 7.18 -2.72
C GLY A 138 14.24 7.06 -3.09
N SER A 139 14.72 7.85 -4.05
CA SER A 139 16.14 7.90 -4.43
C SER A 139 17.04 8.48 -3.32
N GLY A 140 16.52 9.40 -2.51
CA GLY A 140 17.23 9.99 -1.38
C GLY A 140 17.31 9.06 -0.15
N ILE A 141 16.26 8.29 0.10
CA ILE A 141 16.16 7.37 1.26
C ILE A 141 16.82 6.02 0.95
N PHE A 142 16.67 5.50 -0.26
CA PHE A 142 17.15 4.16 -0.65
C PHE A 142 18.26 4.23 -1.70
N LYS A 143 19.43 4.74 -1.33
CA LYS A 143 20.60 4.88 -2.24
C LYS A 143 21.00 3.57 -2.95
N ILE A 144 20.76 2.40 -2.35
CA ILE A 144 21.10 1.06 -2.88
C ILE A 144 19.97 0.43 -3.72
N THR A 145 18.75 0.96 -3.64
CA THR A 145 17.54 0.45 -4.33
C THR A 145 16.93 1.48 -5.29
N ALA A 146 17.54 2.66 -5.42
CA ALA A 146 17.05 3.78 -6.24
C ALA A 146 16.78 3.39 -7.72
N GLY A 147 17.55 2.46 -8.28
CA GLY A 147 17.35 1.96 -9.66
C GLY A 147 16.19 0.98 -9.85
N SER A 148 15.59 0.48 -8.76
CA SER A 148 14.51 -0.53 -8.80
C SER A 148 13.13 0.03 -8.42
N ILE A 149 13.00 1.32 -8.12
CA ILE A 149 11.71 1.97 -7.86
C ILE A 149 11.04 2.23 -9.20
N LYS A 150 10.29 1.24 -9.69
CA LYS A 150 9.43 1.37 -10.88
C LYS A 150 7.97 1.46 -10.45
N PRO A 151 7.16 2.33 -11.06
CA PRO A 151 5.73 2.35 -10.82
C PRO A 151 5.13 1.00 -11.24
N ILE A 152 4.52 0.31 -10.28
CA ILE A 152 3.86 -0.97 -10.53
C ILE A 152 2.41 -0.67 -10.91
N TYR A 153 2.09 -0.82 -12.20
CA TYR A 153 0.74 -0.59 -12.72
C TYR A 153 -0.30 -1.61 -12.20
N SER A 154 0.14 -2.79 -11.75
CA SER A 154 -0.75 -3.80 -11.14
C SER A 154 -1.44 -3.27 -9.87
N ILE A 155 -0.73 -2.47 -9.05
CA ILE A 155 -1.28 -1.90 -7.81
C ILE A 155 -2.36 -0.86 -8.13
N LEU A 156 -2.25 -0.13 -9.24
CA LEU A 156 -3.27 0.82 -9.68
C LEU A 156 -4.61 0.13 -9.97
N ILE A 157 -4.58 -1.02 -10.65
CA ILE A 157 -5.80 -1.79 -10.95
C ILE A 157 -6.49 -2.21 -9.66
N TRP A 158 -5.73 -2.75 -8.71
CA TRP A 158 -6.25 -3.13 -7.40
C TRP A 158 -6.78 -1.94 -6.61
N SER A 159 -6.10 -0.79 -6.62
CA SER A 159 -6.59 0.42 -5.94
C SER A 159 -7.88 0.96 -6.53
N ILE A 160 -8.03 0.94 -7.86
CA ILE A 160 -9.24 1.40 -8.56
C ILE A 160 -10.45 0.53 -8.22
N ILE A 161 -10.25 -0.75 -7.89
CA ILE A 161 -11.36 -1.65 -7.52
C ILE A 161 -11.59 -1.62 -6.01
N ALA A 162 -10.52 -1.74 -5.21
CA ALA A 162 -10.63 -1.88 -3.77
C ALA A 162 -11.14 -0.60 -3.09
N ALA A 163 -10.68 0.59 -3.52
CA ALA A 163 -11.05 1.83 -2.83
C ALA A 163 -12.53 2.21 -3.01
N PRO A 164 -13.14 2.12 -4.22
CA PRO A 164 -14.57 2.35 -4.36
C PRO A 164 -15.41 1.32 -3.63
N VAL A 165 -15.03 0.04 -3.66
CA VAL A 165 -15.74 -1.02 -2.93
C VAL A 165 -15.70 -0.75 -1.42
N PHE A 166 -14.53 -0.40 -0.89
CA PHE A 166 -14.38 -0.05 0.52
C PHE A 166 -15.20 1.19 0.89
N SER A 167 -15.17 2.24 0.05
CA SER A 167 -15.94 3.46 0.28
C SER A 167 -17.45 3.20 0.25
N ALA A 168 -17.92 2.39 -0.70
CA ALA A 168 -19.32 2.00 -0.79
C ALA A 168 -19.76 1.18 0.44
N PHE A 169 -18.93 0.24 0.89
CA PHE A 169 -19.19 -0.57 2.08
C PHE A 169 -19.25 0.30 3.35
N ALA A 170 -18.30 1.23 3.51
CA ALA A 170 -18.30 2.16 4.63
C ALA A 170 -19.52 3.10 4.62
N ALA A 171 -19.96 3.54 3.44
CA ALA A 171 -21.15 4.39 3.29
C ALA A 171 -22.46 3.62 3.52
N PHE A 172 -22.49 2.31 3.28
CA PHE A 172 -23.70 1.50 3.38
C PHE A 172 -24.32 1.52 4.79
N LEU A 173 -23.49 1.32 5.82
CA LEU A 173 -23.92 1.25 7.22
C LEU A 173 -24.66 2.51 7.70
N PRO A 174 -24.10 3.74 7.59
CA PRO A 174 -24.79 4.95 8.02
C PRO A 174 -26.02 5.26 7.14
N THR A 175 -26.02 4.84 5.87
CA THR A 175 -27.18 5.04 4.97
C THR A 175 -28.39 4.27 5.43
N LEU A 176 -28.19 3.00 5.80
CA LEU A 176 -29.26 2.15 6.32
C LEU A 176 -29.84 2.70 7.62
N VAL A 177 -28.97 3.05 8.57
CA VAL A 177 -29.39 3.60 9.87
C VAL A 177 -30.18 4.89 9.69
N ALA A 178 -29.77 5.78 8.79
CA ALA A 178 -30.47 7.03 8.52
C ALA A 178 -31.82 6.82 7.81
N ILE A 179 -31.95 5.84 6.93
CA ILE A 179 -33.23 5.51 6.25
C ILE A 179 -34.21 4.83 7.21
N LEU A 180 -33.73 4.06 8.19
CA LEU A 180 -34.60 3.38 9.16
C LEU A 180 -35.09 4.31 10.28
N LYS A 181 -34.40 5.42 10.55
CA LYS A 181 -34.87 6.44 11.50
C LYS A 181 -36.06 7.20 10.96
N ASP A 182 -37.04 7.42 11.83
CA ASP A 182 -38.28 8.11 11.51
C ASP A 182 -38.00 9.61 11.23
N PRO A 183 -38.25 10.11 10.01
CA PRO A 183 -37.95 11.48 9.63
C PRO A 183 -38.72 12.51 10.48
N ALA A 184 -39.92 12.16 10.97
CA ALA A 184 -40.76 13.06 11.76
C ALA A 184 -40.14 13.41 13.13
N VAL A 185 -39.38 12.49 13.74
CA VAL A 185 -38.73 12.72 15.04
C VAL A 185 -37.49 13.61 14.90
N THR A 186 -36.88 13.62 13.71
CA THR A 186 -35.63 14.35 13.45
C THR A 186 -35.90 15.82 13.13
N LEU A 187 -36.99 16.12 12.43
CA LEU A 187 -37.42 17.48 12.08
C LEU A 187 -38.14 18.22 13.22
N ARG A 188 -38.63 17.52 14.25
CA ARG A 188 -39.30 18.13 15.42
C ARG A 188 -38.34 18.60 16.52
N LYS A 189 -37.03 18.32 16.38
CA LYS A 189 -35.99 18.66 17.37
C LYS A 189 -35.28 20.00 17.10
N GLU A 190 -35.67 20.70 16.04
CA GLU A 190 -35.36 22.12 15.80
C GLU A 190 -36.65 22.94 15.94
#